data_AF-A0A0J7I9K0-F1
#
_entry.id   AF-A0A0J7I9K0-F1
#
_cell.length_a   1.000
_cell.length_b   1.000
_cell.length_c   1.000
_cell.angle_alpha   90.00
_cell.angle_beta   90.00
_cell.angle_gamma   90.00
#
_symmetry.space_group_name_H-M   'P 1'
#
loop_
_entity.id
_entity.type
_entity.pdbx_description
1 polymer ?
#
loop_
_entity_poly.entity_id
_entity_poly.type
_entity_poly.pdbx_seq_one_letter_code
_entity_poly.pdbx_strand_id
1 'polypeptide(L)'
;MKNVLLKCLAVFVVMSFLNTQLAYWSGEFLRLPNSQFGMLSTAVLVGSLIISVIAFITVLIFRRSYNSIWKAAVLFEILYLLMLMLSGAHPFAYFIENSDHHLIDLLLYINSIVIFIFVCLFDIVYSRIISAKIKN
;
A
#
# COMPACT_ATOMS: atom_id res chain seq x y z
N MET A 1 1.02 -18.51 16.81
CA MET A 1 2.27 -17.90 16.28
C MET A 1 2.48 -18.05 14.76
N LYS A 2 2.22 -19.21 14.13
CA LYS A 2 2.25 -19.34 12.64
C LYS A 2 1.25 -18.39 11.94
N ASN A 3 0.09 -18.17 12.56
CA ASN A 3 -0.96 -17.32 12.00
C ASN A 3 -0.58 -15.84 11.87
N VAL A 4 0.37 -15.32 12.67
CA VAL A 4 0.74 -13.89 12.61
C VAL A 4 1.59 -13.60 11.37
N LEU A 5 2.60 -14.43 11.09
CA LEU A 5 3.39 -14.29 9.87
C LEU A 5 2.53 -14.44 8.61
N LEU A 6 1.60 -15.40 8.62
CA LEU A 6 0.66 -15.59 7.52
C LEU A 6 -0.28 -14.38 7.34
N LYS A 7 -0.76 -13.80 8.44
CA LYS A 7 -1.56 -12.57 8.41
C LYS A 7 -0.76 -11.37 7.87
N CYS A 8 0.50 -11.19 8.31
CA CYS A 8 1.35 -10.13 7.78
C CYS A 8 1.62 -10.31 6.28
N LEU A 9 1.92 -11.54 5.85
CA LEU A 9 2.09 -11.86 4.43
C LEU A 9 0.82 -11.54 3.63
N ALA A 10 -0.36 -11.92 4.14
CA ALA A 10 -1.63 -11.60 3.50
C ALA A 10 -1.85 -10.08 3.38
N VAL A 11 -1.49 -9.30 4.40
CA VAL A 11 -1.59 -7.84 4.38
C VAL A 11 -0.68 -7.24 3.31
N PHE A 12 0.57 -7.70 3.20
CA PHE A 12 1.49 -7.23 2.16
C PHE A 12 0.97 -7.53 0.76
N VAL A 13 0.46 -8.74 0.53
CA VAL A 13 -0.14 -9.12 -0.76
C VAL A 13 -1.35 -8.22 -1.06
N VAL A 14 -2.27 -8.05 -0.11
CA VAL A 14 -3.47 -7.21 -0.30
C VAL A 14 -3.08 -5.76 -0.59
N MET A 15 -2.15 -5.18 0.16
CA MET A 15 -1.70 -3.81 -0.06
C MET A 15 -1.00 -3.63 -1.41
N SER A 16 -0.17 -4.58 -1.84
CA SER A 16 0.45 -4.58 -3.17
C SER A 16 -0.58 -4.59 -4.29
N PHE A 17 -1.58 -5.48 -4.21
CA PHE A 17 -2.62 -5.58 -5.24
C PHE A 17 -3.50 -4.35 -5.28
N LEU A 18 -3.94 -3.84 -4.12
CA LEU A 18 -4.77 -2.64 -4.05
C LEU A 18 -4.03 -1.41 -4.60
N ASN A 19 -2.75 -1.23 -4.25
CA ASN A 19 -1.96 -0.11 -4.76
C ASN A 19 -1.79 -0.17 -6.27
N THR A 20 -1.54 -1.38 -6.80
CA THR A 20 -1.44 -1.62 -8.24
C THR A 20 -2.75 -1.30 -8.94
N GLN A 21 -3.88 -1.76 -8.40
CA GLN A 21 -5.19 -1.55 -9.00
C GLN A 21 -5.60 -0.08 -8.98
N LEU A 22 -5.34 0.64 -7.89
CA LEU A 22 -5.60 2.08 -7.83
C LEU A 22 -4.68 2.90 -8.75
N ALA A 23 -3.42 2.47 -8.92
CA ALA A 23 -2.52 3.09 -9.89
C ALA A 23 -3.03 2.90 -11.33
N TYR A 24 -3.53 1.72 -11.67
CA TYR A 24 -4.18 1.45 -12.95
C TYR A 24 -5.40 2.36 -13.17
N TRP A 25 -6.32 2.40 -12.20
CA TRP A 25 -7.51 3.26 -12.27
C TRP A 25 -7.15 4.74 -12.36
N SER A 26 -6.13 5.20 -11.65
CA SER A 26 -5.69 6.60 -11.72
C SER A 26 -5.21 6.98 -13.12
N GLY A 27 -4.48 6.07 -13.79
CA GLY A 27 -4.09 6.26 -15.18
C GLY A 27 -5.28 6.26 -16.15
N GLU A 28 -6.29 5.41 -15.90
CA GLU A 28 -7.53 5.36 -16.68
C GLU A 28 -8.39 6.63 -16.49
N PHE A 29 -8.53 7.12 -15.25
CA PHE A 29 -9.24 8.36 -14.91
C PHE A 29 -8.65 9.58 -15.62
N LEU A 30 -7.32 9.61 -15.77
CA LEU A 30 -6.60 10.67 -16.47
C LEU A 30 -6.49 10.48 -17.98
N ARG A 31 -7.11 9.41 -18.52
CA ARG A 31 -7.09 9.08 -19.95
C ARG A 31 -5.67 9.03 -20.52
N LEU A 32 -4.72 8.56 -19.72
CA LEU A 32 -3.35 8.37 -20.21
C LEU A 32 -3.36 7.34 -21.35
N PRO A 33 -2.42 7.44 -22.31
CA PRO A 33 -2.25 6.43 -23.34
C PRO A 33 -2.11 5.04 -22.70
N ASN A 34 -2.71 4.01 -23.33
CA ASN A 34 -2.69 2.65 -22.79
C ASN A 34 -1.30 2.12 -22.43
N SER A 35 -0.27 2.57 -23.15
CA SER A 35 1.13 2.23 -22.87
C SER A 35 1.64 2.82 -21.55
N GLN A 36 1.22 4.04 -21.18
CA GLN A 36 1.72 4.76 -20.02
C GLN A 36 1.09 4.28 -18.72
N PHE A 37 -0.24 4.03 -18.67
CA PHE A 37 -0.85 3.49 -17.44
C PHE A 37 -0.45 2.04 -17.18
N GLY A 38 -0.25 1.23 -18.25
CA GLY A 38 0.22 -0.14 -18.11
C GLY A 38 1.62 -0.20 -17.50
N MET A 39 2.50 0.69 -17.93
CA MET A 39 3.83 0.86 -17.33
C MET A 39 3.75 1.34 -15.88
N LEU A 40 2.89 2.32 -15.56
CA LEU A 40 2.71 2.83 -14.20
C LEU A 40 2.25 1.72 -13.24
N SER A 41 1.19 1.01 -13.60
CA SER A 41 0.64 -0.10 -12.80
C SER A 41 1.69 -1.20 -12.60
N THR A 42 2.45 -1.53 -13.64
CA THR A 42 3.51 -2.55 -13.55
C THR A 42 4.66 -2.08 -12.64
N ALA A 43 5.07 -0.83 -12.74
CA ALA A 43 6.10 -0.25 -11.88
C ALA A 43 5.67 -0.25 -10.40
N VAL A 44 4.42 0.13 -10.12
CA VAL A 44 3.85 0.08 -8.77
C VAL A 44 3.80 -1.36 -8.25
N LEU A 45 3.40 -2.33 -9.09
CA LEU A 45 3.37 -3.73 -8.70
C LEU A 45 4.76 -4.25 -8.34
N VAL A 46 5.76 -4.02 -9.20
CA VAL A 46 7.15 -4.46 -8.97
C VAL A 46 7.72 -3.79 -7.72
N GLY A 47 7.52 -2.47 -7.57
CA GLY A 47 7.94 -1.74 -6.37
C GLY A 47 7.31 -2.31 -5.10
N SER A 48 6.00 -2.57 -5.13
CA SER A 48 5.26 -3.13 -4.01
C SER A 48 5.71 -4.56 -3.65
N LEU A 49 6.14 -5.37 -4.63
CA LEU A 49 6.71 -6.70 -4.38
C LEU A 49 8.07 -6.61 -3.70
N ILE A 50 8.94 -5.69 -4.15
CA ILE A 50 10.24 -5.44 -3.51
C ILE A 50 10.02 -5.02 -2.05
N ILE A 51 9.10 -4.08 -1.82
CA ILE A 51 8.72 -3.64 -0.48
C ILE A 51 8.17 -4.79 0.35
N SER A 52 7.31 -5.64 -0.22
CA SER A 52 6.76 -6.81 0.47
C SER A 52 7.86 -7.75 0.95
N VAL A 53 8.89 -8.00 0.13
CA VAL A 53 10.04 -8.84 0.50
C VAL A 53 10.84 -8.20 1.63
N ILE A 54 11.15 -6.90 1.52
CA ILE A 54 11.89 -6.15 2.55
C ILE A 54 11.10 -6.16 3.86
N ALA A 55 9.82 -5.79 3.82
CA ALA A 55 8.94 -5.77 4.98
C ALA A 55 8.80 -7.15 5.62
N PHE A 56 8.72 -8.21 4.82
CA PHE A 56 8.66 -9.58 5.33
C PHE A 56 9.95 -9.97 6.06
N ILE A 57 11.12 -9.65 5.50
CA ILE A 57 12.41 -9.88 6.16
C ILE A 57 12.48 -9.08 7.47
N THR A 58 12.07 -7.81 7.48
CA THR A 58 12.02 -6.98 8.69
C THR A 58 11.12 -7.60 9.76
N VAL A 59 9.92 -8.07 9.39
CA VAL A 59 9.00 -8.75 10.31
C VAL A 59 9.60 -10.07 10.83
N LEU A 60 10.35 -10.79 10.01
CA LEU A 60 11.02 -12.03 10.40
C LEU A 60 12.11 -11.78 11.45
N ILE A 61 12.93 -10.75 11.26
CA ILE A 61 13.97 -10.33 12.21
C ILE A 61 13.33 -9.82 13.51
N PHE A 62 12.37 -8.91 13.42
CA PHE A 62 11.74 -8.24 14.58
C PHE A 62 10.41 -8.88 14.99
N ARG A 63 10.33 -10.21 14.93
CA ARG A 63 9.08 -10.97 15.07
C ARG A 63 8.29 -10.70 16.35
N ARG A 64 8.95 -10.34 17.45
CA ARG A 64 8.29 -9.97 18.72
C ARG A 64 7.59 -8.61 18.66
N SER A 65 8.12 -7.66 17.88
CA SER A 65 7.58 -6.30 17.78
C SER A 65 6.34 -6.26 16.89
N TYR A 66 6.29 -7.11 15.86
CA TYR A 66 5.22 -7.18 14.85
C TYR A 66 4.17 -8.25 15.17
N ASN A 67 3.60 -8.21 16.38
CA ASN A 67 2.53 -9.14 16.79
C ASN A 67 1.12 -8.72 16.32
N SER A 68 0.99 -7.62 15.58
CA SER A 68 -0.30 -7.07 15.16
C SER A 68 -0.28 -6.62 13.71
N ILE A 69 -1.42 -6.80 13.03
CA ILE A 69 -1.61 -6.50 11.60
C ILE A 69 -1.37 -5.03 11.31
N TRP A 70 -1.86 -4.11 12.16
CA TRP A 70 -1.68 -2.68 11.94
C TRP A 70 -0.21 -2.26 11.87
N LYS A 71 0.67 -2.88 12.68
CA LYS A 71 2.12 -2.59 12.65
C LYS A 71 2.76 -3.02 11.34
N ALA A 72 2.30 -4.14 10.77
CA ALA A 72 2.77 -4.61 9.47
C ALA A 72 2.26 -3.69 8.34
N ALA A 73 1.00 -3.26 8.40
CA ALA A 73 0.45 -2.29 7.45
C ALA A 73 1.21 -0.96 7.50
N VAL A 74 1.53 -0.44 8.70
CA VAL A 74 2.33 0.79 8.86
C VAL A 74 3.73 0.62 8.28
N LEU A 75 4.39 -0.53 8.53
CA LEU A 75 5.71 -0.80 7.97
C LEU A 75 5.68 -0.79 6.43
N PHE A 76 4.69 -1.46 5.84
CA PHE A 76 4.52 -1.48 4.39
C PHE A 76 4.30 -0.06 3.85
N GLU A 77 3.41 0.71 4.47
CA GLU A 77 3.09 2.08 4.07
C GLU A 77 4.32 2.98 4.10
N ILE A 78 5.10 2.96 5.20
CA ILE A 78 6.32 3.76 5.33
C ILE A 78 7.31 3.41 4.22
N LEU A 79 7.53 2.12 3.96
CA LEU A 79 8.43 1.67 2.91
C LEU A 79 7.93 2.04 1.51
N TYR A 80 6.62 2.01 1.29
CA TYR A 80 6.00 2.39 0.03
C TYR A 80 6.11 3.89 -0.25
N LEU A 81 5.78 4.73 0.73
CA LEU A 81 5.95 6.18 0.60
C LEU A 81 7.41 6.57 0.37
N LEU A 82 8.34 5.87 1.03
CA LEU A 82 9.77 6.10 0.84
C LEU A 82 10.21 5.68 -0.58
N MET A 83 9.70 4.57 -1.10
CA MET A 83 9.93 4.16 -2.49
C MET A 83 9.39 5.18 -3.50
N LEU A 84 8.18 5.71 -3.28
CA LEU A 84 7.62 6.76 -4.13
C LEU A 84 8.51 8.01 -4.12
N MET A 85 8.98 8.44 -2.93
CA MET A 85 9.88 9.59 -2.83
C MET A 85 11.20 9.35 -3.57
N LEU A 86 11.78 8.15 -3.44
CA LEU A 86 13.03 7.79 -4.13
C LEU A 86 12.86 7.63 -5.64
N SER A 87 11.66 7.32 -6.11
CA SER A 87 11.36 7.23 -7.54
C SER A 87 11.30 8.60 -8.24
N GLY A 88 11.33 9.70 -7.48
CA GLY A 88 11.18 11.06 -7.99
C GLY A 88 9.74 11.55 -8.09
N ALA A 89 8.76 10.74 -7.65
CA ALA A 89 7.36 11.15 -7.57
C ALA A 89 7.21 12.15 -6.42
N HIS A 90 6.98 13.42 -6.76
CA HIS A 90 6.88 14.51 -5.78
C HIS A 90 5.44 15.01 -5.66
N PRO A 91 4.74 14.72 -4.56
CA PRO A 91 3.31 15.04 -4.44
C PRO A 91 3.05 16.56 -4.37
N PHE A 92 4.04 17.35 -3.93
CA PHE A 92 3.91 18.80 -3.84
C PHE A 92 4.19 19.53 -5.16
N ALA A 93 4.78 18.85 -6.15
CA ALA A 93 5.08 19.46 -7.45
C ALA A 93 3.81 19.93 -8.16
N TYR A 94 2.69 19.23 -7.97
CA TYR A 94 1.39 19.61 -8.54
C TYR A 94 0.90 21.00 -8.08
N PHE A 95 1.17 21.39 -6.83
CA PHE A 95 0.74 22.69 -6.32
C PHE A 95 1.58 23.87 -6.86
N ILE A 96 2.72 23.58 -7.48
CA ILE A 96 3.62 24.57 -8.08
C ILE A 96 3.39 24.60 -9.60
N GLU A 97 3.28 23.42 -10.22
CA GLU A 97 3.10 23.26 -11.66
C GLU A 97 1.92 22.31 -11.93
N ASN A 98 0.78 22.89 -12.36
CA ASN A 98 -0.44 22.16 -12.68
C ASN A 98 -0.27 21.38 -14.00
N SER A 99 0.40 20.23 -13.93
CA SER A 99 0.58 19.28 -15.02
C SER A 99 -0.07 17.94 -14.68
N ASP A 100 -0.66 17.27 -15.67
CA ASP A 100 -1.26 15.95 -15.53
C ASP A 100 -0.27 14.91 -14.98
N HIS A 101 1.04 15.07 -15.26
CA HIS A 101 2.08 14.19 -14.71
C HIS A 101 2.23 14.34 -13.20
N HIS A 102 2.19 15.57 -12.69
CA HIS A 102 2.29 15.82 -11.25
C HIS A 102 0.99 15.45 -10.51
N LEU A 103 -0.16 15.47 -11.20
CA LEU A 103 -1.41 14.99 -10.64
C LEU A 103 -1.38 13.47 -10.41
N ILE A 104 -0.76 12.69 -11.31
CA ILE A 104 -0.55 11.25 -11.12
C ILE A 104 0.28 10.99 -9.86
N ASP A 105 1.39 11.72 -9.70
CA ASP A 105 2.24 11.59 -8.51
C ASP A 105 1.41 11.82 -7.25
N LEU A 106 0.65 12.93 -7.18
CA LEU A 106 -0.23 13.21 -6.05
C LEU A 106 -1.27 12.10 -5.82
N LEU A 107 -1.88 11.57 -6.88
CA LEU A 107 -2.86 10.50 -6.80
C LEU A 107 -2.26 9.20 -6.25
N LEU A 108 -1.02 8.83 -6.60
CA LEU A 108 -0.36 7.65 -6.04
C LEU A 108 -0.23 7.75 -4.52
N TYR A 109 0.15 8.91 -4.00
CA TYR A 109 0.24 9.15 -2.56
C TYR A 109 -1.14 9.10 -1.88
N ILE A 110 -2.15 9.75 -2.46
CA ILE A 110 -3.51 9.73 -1.93
C ILE A 110 -4.05 8.29 -1.91
N ASN A 111 -3.86 7.54 -3.00
CA ASN A 111 -4.29 6.15 -3.12
C ASN A 111 -3.66 5.26 -2.05
N SER A 112 -2.35 5.41 -1.81
CA SER A 112 -1.64 4.67 -0.76
C SER A 112 -2.27 4.91 0.61
N ILE A 113 -2.51 6.18 0.96
CA ILE A 113 -3.14 6.55 2.24
C ILE A 113 -4.55 5.98 2.34
N VAL A 114 -5.34 6.03 1.26
CA VAL A 114 -6.70 5.46 1.22
C VAL A 114 -6.67 3.95 1.46
N ILE A 115 -5.72 3.23 0.83
CA ILE A 115 -5.55 1.79 1.02
C ILE A 115 -5.13 1.48 2.45
N PHE A 116 -4.19 2.24 3.01
CA PHE A 116 -3.77 2.10 4.39
C PHE A 116 -4.96 2.23 5.36
N ILE A 117 -5.78 3.27 5.19
CA ILE A 117 -6.98 3.49 6.00
C ILE A 117 -7.96 2.32 5.81
N PHE A 118 -8.18 1.86 4.59
CA PHE A 118 -9.09 0.75 4.28
C PHE A 118 -8.67 -0.55 4.98
N VAL A 119 -7.38 -0.89 4.93
CA VAL A 119 -6.82 -2.07 5.62
C VAL A 119 -6.93 -1.93 7.14
N CYS A 120 -6.66 -0.75 7.69
CA CYS A 120 -6.83 -0.49 9.13
C CYS A 120 -8.28 -0.62 9.58
N LEU A 121 -9.23 -0.07 8.83
CA LEU A 121 -10.66 -0.20 9.12
C LEU A 121 -11.11 -1.66 9.06
N PHE A 122 -10.63 -2.41 8.06
CA PHE A 122 -10.95 -3.82 7.93
C PHE A 122 -10.43 -4.64 9.11
N ASP A 123 -9.20 -4.39 9.58
CA ASP A 123 -8.63 -5.04 10.76
C ASP A 123 -9.45 -4.74 12.03
N ILE A 124 -9.85 -3.47 12.23
CA ILE A 124 -10.67 -3.06 13.37
C ILE A 124 -12.05 -3.74 13.35
N VAL A 125 -12.73 -3.72 12.21
CA VAL A 125 -14.06 -4.31 12.04
C VAL A 125 -14.01 -5.82 12.23
N TYR A 126 -13.04 -6.48 11.59
CA TYR A 126 -12.85 -7.93 11.70
C TYR A 126 -12.58 -8.36 13.15
N SER A 127 -11.71 -7.62 13.84
CA SER A 127 -11.40 -7.86 15.26
C SER A 127 -12.64 -7.71 16.15
N ARG A 128 -13.46 -6.67 15.92
CA ARG A 128 -14.71 -6.45 16.67
C ARG A 128 -15.74 -7.55 16.44
N ILE A 129 -15.95 -8.00 15.19
CA ILE A 129 -16.91 -9.06 14.85
C ILE A 129 -16.55 -10.37 15.54
N ILE A 130 -15.26 -10.76 15.51
CA ILE A 130 -14.80 -11.99 16.15
C ILE A 130 -14.91 -11.89 17.67
N SER A 131 -14.54 -10.75 18.25
CA SER A 131 -14.65 -10.54 19.70
C SER A 131 -16.10 -10.62 20.18
N ALA A 132 -17.05 -10.08 19.40
CA ALA A 132 -18.47 -10.18 19.69
C ALA A 132 -18.98 -11.64 19.64
N LYS A 133 -18.45 -12.46 18.71
CA LYS A 133 -18.84 -13.86 18.55
C LYS A 133 -18.33 -14.78 19.67
N ILE A 134 -17.23 -14.44 20.33
CA ILE A 134 -16.65 -15.22 21.44
C ILE A 134 -17.35 -14.92 22.78
N LYS A 135 -18.05 -13.78 22.86
CA LYS A 135 -18.69 -13.30 24.09
C LYS A 135 -20.16 -13.75 24.24
N ASN A 136 -20.74 -14.33 23.19
CA ASN A 136 -22.04 -15.01 23.19
C ASN A 136 -21.82 -16.53 23.21
#